data_AF-A0A4V6P9X7-F1
#
_entry.id   AF-A0A4V6P9X7-F1
#
_cell.length_a   1.000
_cell.length_b   1.000
_cell.length_c   1.000
_cell.angle_alpha   90.00
_cell.angle_beta   90.00
_cell.angle_gamma   90.00
#
_symmetry.space_group_name_H-M   'P 1'
#
loop_
_entity.id
_entity.type
_entity.pdbx_description
1 polymer ?
#
loop_
_entity_poly.entity_id
_entity_poly.type
_entity_poly.pdbx_seq_one_letter_code
_entity_poly.pdbx_strand_id
1 'polypeptide(L)'
;MERWPALALALAGTIRHDGDGGVADDLATPRSTARWIHQQAEPLTGLVDVAGLTVDDRLTGEIVELRRAVRALFAHAVSPAPPSRADAHRLMPVEQALAHLNGTAARERIAPQLAWPAGAAPRTDVLSAEADANVRLIAALARAAIDFLSGPQRERLRACNAPRCVRYFVRSHGRQEWCKPSCGNRARAARHYQRHNAPPAPDA
;
A
#
# COMPACT_ATOMS: atom_id res chain seq x y z
N MET A 1 11.89 -2.56 13.63
CA MET A 1 11.86 -2.00 12.25
C MET A 1 10.78 -2.63 11.36
N GLU A 2 10.09 -3.71 11.78
CA GLU A 2 9.10 -4.43 10.95
C GLU A 2 7.69 -3.82 10.89
N ARG A 3 7.39 -2.77 11.68
CA ARG A 3 6.04 -2.16 11.74
C ARG A 3 5.68 -1.35 10.48
N TRP A 4 6.67 -0.70 9.89
CA TRP A 4 6.51 0.27 8.80
C TRP A 4 6.30 -0.34 7.41
N PRO A 5 6.98 -1.44 7.03
CA PRO A 5 6.82 -2.01 5.68
C PRO A 5 5.41 -2.56 5.42
N ALA A 6 4.75 -3.09 6.45
CA ALA A 6 3.38 -3.59 6.35
C ALA A 6 2.38 -2.47 6.02
N LEU A 7 2.57 -1.28 6.62
CA LEU A 7 1.64 -0.16 6.51
C LEU A 7 1.65 0.45 5.10
N ALA A 8 2.82 0.56 4.46
CA ALA A 8 2.93 1.02 3.07
C ALA A 8 2.19 0.09 2.08
N LEU A 9 2.37 -1.23 2.23
CA LEU A 9 1.65 -2.23 1.44
C LEU A 9 0.14 -2.23 1.74
N ALA A 10 -0.25 -2.05 3.01
CA ALA A 10 -1.64 -1.97 3.42
C ALA A 10 -2.34 -0.75 2.79
N LEU A 11 -1.68 0.42 2.76
CA LEU A 11 -2.19 1.63 2.12
C LEU A 11 -2.39 1.42 0.62
N ALA A 12 -1.36 0.91 -0.08
CA ALA A 12 -1.47 0.57 -1.50
C ALA A 12 -2.55 -0.49 -1.76
N GLY A 13 -2.78 -1.39 -0.79
CA GLY A 13 -3.71 -2.50 -0.84
C GLY A 13 -5.19 -2.17 -0.59
N THR A 14 -5.53 -0.92 -0.26
CA THR A 14 -6.92 -0.41 -0.16
C THR A 14 -7.65 -0.43 -1.51
N ILE A 15 -6.89 -0.50 -2.61
CA ILE A 15 -7.39 -0.80 -3.95
C ILE A 15 -7.35 -2.31 -4.17
N ARG A 16 -8.51 -2.91 -4.37
CA ARG A 16 -8.69 -4.36 -4.53
C ARG A 16 -9.71 -4.67 -5.60
N HIS A 17 -9.67 -5.89 -6.12
CA HIS A 17 -10.70 -6.36 -7.04
C HIS A 17 -12.03 -6.56 -6.29
N ASP A 18 -13.15 -6.16 -6.90
CA ASP A 18 -14.49 -6.25 -6.31
C ASP A 18 -15.10 -7.66 -6.38
N GLY A 19 -14.86 -8.40 -7.46
CA GLY A 19 -15.44 -9.72 -7.73
C GLY A 19 -15.97 -9.84 -9.15
N ASP A 20 -16.37 -8.71 -9.72
CA ASP A 20 -17.18 -8.59 -10.93
C ASP A 20 -16.44 -7.95 -12.11
N GLY A 21 -15.14 -7.65 -11.93
CA GLY A 21 -14.28 -7.13 -12.99
C GLY A 21 -13.86 -5.69 -12.78
N GLY A 22 -14.35 -5.05 -11.72
CA GLY A 22 -13.97 -3.70 -11.32
C GLY A 22 -13.01 -3.67 -10.14
N VAL A 23 -12.97 -2.50 -9.52
CA VAL A 23 -12.10 -2.18 -8.39
C VAL A 23 -12.96 -1.67 -7.25
N ALA A 24 -12.82 -2.30 -6.09
CA ALA A 24 -13.31 -1.78 -4.82
C ALA A 24 -12.21 -0.94 -4.15
N ASP A 25 -12.63 0.17 -3.57
CA ASP A 25 -11.78 1.12 -2.85
C ASP A 25 -12.20 1.18 -1.38
N ASP A 26 -11.33 0.69 -0.49
CA ASP A 26 -11.59 0.69 0.95
C ASP A 26 -11.58 2.12 1.56
N LEU A 27 -11.14 3.13 0.81
CA LEU A 27 -11.12 4.55 1.17
C LEU A 27 -12.20 5.39 0.44
N ALA A 28 -13.20 4.73 -0.18
CA ALA A 28 -14.23 5.42 -0.96
C ALA A 28 -15.11 6.40 -0.16
N THR A 29 -15.20 6.25 1.16
CA THR A 29 -16.03 7.08 2.04
C THR A 29 -15.32 7.31 3.38
N PRO A 30 -15.64 8.37 4.14
CA PRO A 30 -15.10 8.57 5.48
C PRO A 30 -15.32 7.37 6.41
N ARG A 31 -16.48 6.71 6.32
CA ARG A 31 -16.78 5.51 7.11
C ARG A 31 -15.89 4.32 6.76
N SER A 32 -15.62 4.10 5.48
CA SER A 32 -14.74 2.99 5.06
C SER A 32 -13.27 3.32 5.38
N THR A 33 -12.86 4.57 5.23
CA THR A 33 -11.55 5.08 5.66
C THR A 33 -11.33 4.87 7.16
N ALA A 34 -12.30 5.25 8.00
CA ALA A 34 -12.21 5.03 9.45
C ALA A 34 -12.05 3.55 9.80
N ARG A 35 -12.83 2.68 9.15
CA ARG A 35 -12.69 1.23 9.30
C ARG A 35 -11.30 0.73 8.93
N TRP A 36 -10.74 1.22 7.83
CA TRP A 36 -9.39 0.85 7.40
C TRP A 36 -8.33 1.32 8.40
N ILE A 37 -8.42 2.57 8.89
CA ILE A 37 -7.50 3.11 9.92
C ILE A 37 -7.55 2.25 11.19
N HIS A 38 -8.75 1.88 11.66
CA HIS A 38 -8.88 0.99 12.82
C HIS A 38 -8.24 -0.39 12.61
N GLN A 39 -8.27 -0.94 11.39
CA GLN A 39 -7.57 -2.19 11.07
C GLN A 39 -6.04 -2.04 11.13
N GLN A 40 -5.51 -0.82 11.04
CA GLN A 40 -4.08 -0.52 11.14
C GLN A 40 -3.67 0.02 12.54
N ALA A 41 -4.52 -0.14 13.56
CA ALA A 41 -4.25 0.42 14.89
C ALA A 41 -2.94 -0.10 15.54
N GLU A 42 -2.60 -1.38 15.34
CA GLU A 42 -1.36 -1.95 15.91
C GLU A 42 -0.10 -1.31 15.30
N PRO A 43 0.08 -1.21 13.97
CA PRO A 43 1.20 -0.47 13.38
C PRO A 43 1.25 1.01 13.77
N LEU A 44 0.10 1.63 14.03
CA LEU A 44 -0.03 3.05 14.39
C LEU A 44 0.12 3.32 15.91
N THR A 45 0.20 2.27 16.73
CA THR A 45 0.29 2.40 18.19
C THR A 45 1.52 3.21 18.60
N GLY A 46 1.32 4.22 19.46
CA GLY A 46 2.35 5.16 19.89
C GLY A 46 2.61 6.32 18.91
N LEU A 47 2.17 6.20 17.66
CA LEU A 47 2.32 7.23 16.64
C LEU A 47 1.09 8.14 16.55
N VAL A 48 -0.11 7.57 16.72
CA VAL A 48 -1.39 8.29 16.63
C VAL A 48 -2.38 7.64 17.60
N ASP A 49 -3.19 8.45 18.29
CA ASP A 49 -4.37 7.94 18.99
C ASP A 49 -5.50 7.71 17.97
N VAL A 50 -5.58 6.49 17.46
CA VAL A 50 -6.58 6.10 16.45
C VAL A 50 -8.02 6.20 16.98
N ALA A 51 -8.24 6.02 18.29
CA ALA A 51 -9.56 6.07 18.87
C ALA A 51 -10.13 7.50 18.92
N GLY A 52 -9.25 8.51 19.01
CA GLY A 52 -9.62 9.92 19.03
C GLY A 52 -9.73 10.59 17.65
N LEU A 53 -9.47 9.87 16.54
CA LEU A 53 -9.51 10.45 15.20
C LEU A 53 -10.94 10.74 14.74
N THR A 54 -11.15 11.95 14.22
CA THR A 54 -12.34 12.28 13.42
C THR A 54 -12.02 12.13 11.95
N VAL A 55 -12.65 11.15 11.29
CA VAL A 55 -12.45 10.88 9.87
C VAL A 55 -13.54 11.55 9.06
N ASP A 56 -13.17 12.64 8.39
CA ASP A 56 -14.01 13.42 7.49
C ASP A 56 -13.60 13.22 6.02
N ASP A 57 -14.28 13.92 5.11
CA ASP A 57 -13.96 13.88 3.67
C ASP A 57 -12.57 14.46 3.38
N ARG A 58 -12.10 15.43 4.18
CA ARG A 58 -10.77 16.04 4.02
C ARG A 58 -9.67 15.03 4.29
N LEU A 59 -9.68 14.39 5.46
CA LEU A 59 -8.72 13.35 5.82
C LEU A 59 -8.78 12.18 4.84
N THR A 60 -9.98 11.78 4.43
CA THR A 60 -10.16 10.73 3.43
C THR A 60 -9.48 11.10 2.11
N GLY A 61 -9.69 12.32 1.62
CA GLY A 61 -9.03 12.83 0.41
C GLY A 61 -7.50 12.85 0.53
N GLU A 62 -6.96 13.30 1.66
CA GLU A 62 -5.52 13.32 1.91
C GLU A 62 -4.90 11.92 1.88
N ILE A 63 -5.55 10.91 2.48
CA ILE A 63 -5.07 9.52 2.46
C ILE A 63 -5.19 8.92 1.04
N VAL A 64 -6.25 9.25 0.30
CA VAL A 64 -6.43 8.81 -1.09
C VAL A 64 -5.34 9.35 -2.00
N GLU A 65 -5.00 10.65 -1.88
CA GLU A 65 -3.93 11.27 -2.67
C GLU A 65 -2.55 10.72 -2.29
N LEU A 66 -2.28 10.53 -1.00
CA LEU A 66 -1.05 9.87 -0.54
C LEU A 66 -0.95 8.45 -1.13
N ARG A 67 -2.03 7.68 -1.12
CA ARG A 67 -2.06 6.35 -1.74
C ARG A 67 -1.76 6.42 -3.24
N ARG A 68 -2.29 7.40 -3.98
CA ARG A 68 -1.98 7.54 -5.41
C ARG A 68 -0.48 7.75 -5.63
N ALA A 69 0.15 8.60 -4.84
CA ALA A 69 1.60 8.80 -4.88
C ALA A 69 2.35 7.50 -4.56
N VAL A 70 1.99 6.79 -3.49
CA VAL A 70 2.61 5.51 -3.12
C VAL A 70 2.46 4.46 -4.23
N ARG A 71 1.28 4.33 -4.83
CA ARG A 71 1.04 3.38 -5.93
C ARG A 71 1.83 3.76 -7.20
N ALA A 72 2.02 5.04 -7.48
CA ALA A 72 2.89 5.51 -8.57
C ALA A 72 4.36 5.15 -8.33
N LEU A 73 4.85 5.35 -7.11
CA LEU A 73 6.22 4.97 -6.74
C LEU A 73 6.41 3.45 -6.72
N PHE A 74 5.39 2.69 -6.34
CA PHE A 74 5.41 1.23 -6.42
C PHE A 74 5.44 0.76 -7.88
N ALA A 75 4.64 1.36 -8.75
CA ALA A 75 4.68 1.10 -10.18
C ALA A 75 6.06 1.40 -10.78
N HIS A 76 6.69 2.51 -10.39
CA HIS A 76 8.05 2.83 -10.79
C HIS A 76 9.06 1.80 -10.26
N ALA A 77 8.96 1.40 -8.99
CA ALA A 77 9.87 0.46 -8.35
C ALA A 77 9.81 -0.96 -8.92
N VAL A 78 8.70 -1.38 -9.53
CA VAL A 78 8.59 -2.71 -10.17
C VAL A 78 9.02 -2.72 -11.64
N SER A 79 9.31 -1.56 -12.24
CA SER A 79 9.82 -1.45 -13.61
C SER A 79 11.13 -2.25 -13.77
N PRO A 80 11.34 -2.98 -14.89
CA PRO A 80 10.56 -2.99 -16.14
C PRO A 80 9.36 -3.95 -16.14
N ALA A 81 9.04 -4.63 -15.04
CA ALA A 81 7.85 -5.46 -14.98
C ALA A 81 6.58 -4.59 -15.03
N PRO A 82 5.45 -5.12 -15.55
CA PRO A 82 4.21 -4.36 -15.61
C PRO A 82 3.75 -3.91 -14.22
N PRO A 83 3.22 -2.67 -14.08
CA PRO A 83 2.59 -2.22 -12.84
C PRO A 83 1.27 -2.96 -12.61
N SER A 84 0.63 -2.71 -11.46
CA SER A 84 -0.71 -3.24 -11.22
C SER A 84 -1.70 -2.71 -12.28
N ARG A 85 -2.63 -3.58 -12.70
CA ARG A 85 -3.66 -3.22 -13.71
C ARG A 85 -4.51 -2.02 -13.35
N ALA A 86 -4.79 -1.79 -12.06
CA ALA A 86 -5.54 -0.60 -11.63
C ALA A 86 -4.81 0.72 -11.90
N ASP A 87 -3.50 0.66 -12.11
CA ASP A 87 -2.64 1.84 -12.23
C ASP A 87 -2.34 2.21 -13.67
N ALA A 88 -2.47 1.27 -14.62
CA ALA A 88 -1.90 1.36 -15.96
C ALA A 88 -2.23 2.65 -16.74
N HIS A 89 -3.29 3.38 -16.42
CA HIS A 89 -3.72 4.60 -17.12
C HIS A 89 -3.95 5.80 -16.18
N ARG A 90 -3.57 5.69 -14.90
CA ARG A 90 -3.97 6.66 -13.84
C ARG A 90 -2.83 7.04 -12.90
N LEU A 91 -1.58 6.79 -13.30
CA LEU A 91 -0.44 7.07 -12.43
C LEU A 91 -0.12 8.56 -12.37
N MET A 92 0.08 9.02 -11.14
CA MET A 92 0.74 10.29 -10.87
C MET A 92 2.16 10.26 -11.47
N PRO A 93 2.63 11.32 -12.13
CA PRO A 93 4.02 11.42 -12.56
C PRO A 93 4.98 11.19 -11.39
N VAL A 94 6.09 10.49 -11.63
CA VAL A 94 7.01 10.05 -10.56
C VAL A 94 7.53 11.23 -9.73
N GLU A 95 7.92 12.33 -10.39
CA GLU A 95 8.38 13.54 -9.68
C GLU A 95 7.30 14.15 -8.78
N GLN A 96 6.04 14.18 -9.24
CA GLN A 96 4.93 14.67 -8.43
C GLN A 96 4.64 13.73 -7.26
N ALA A 97 4.73 12.41 -7.48
CA ALA A 97 4.55 11.41 -6.43
C ALA A 97 5.65 11.50 -5.37
N LEU A 98 6.91 11.68 -5.78
CA LEU A 98 8.05 11.92 -4.89
C LEU A 98 7.84 13.20 -4.07
N ALA A 99 7.52 14.31 -4.74
CA ALA A 99 7.29 15.59 -4.07
C ALA A 99 6.13 15.52 -3.07
N HIS A 100 5.01 14.89 -3.45
CA HIS A 100 3.86 14.72 -2.56
C HIS A 100 4.18 13.82 -1.36
N LEU A 101 4.86 12.70 -1.57
CA LEU A 101 5.26 11.79 -0.49
C LEU A 101 6.18 12.50 0.52
N ASN A 102 7.23 13.16 0.02
CA ASN A 102 8.21 13.86 0.85
C ASN A 102 7.59 15.05 1.57
N GLY A 103 6.80 15.87 0.88
CA GLY A 103 6.10 17.01 1.49
C GLY A 103 5.12 16.58 2.56
N THR A 104 4.43 15.45 2.36
CA THR A 104 3.50 14.89 3.35
C THR A 104 4.22 14.38 4.60
N ALA A 105 5.33 13.65 4.44
CA ALA A 105 6.14 13.20 5.57
C ALA A 105 6.72 14.38 6.37
N ALA A 106 7.11 15.46 5.68
CA ALA A 106 7.70 16.66 6.29
C ALA A 106 6.71 17.51 7.12
N ARG A 107 5.40 17.24 7.04
CA ARG A 107 4.38 17.93 7.86
C ARG A 107 4.57 17.69 9.36
N GLU A 108 5.17 16.56 9.73
CA GLU A 108 5.45 16.22 11.12
C GLU A 108 6.96 16.08 11.33
N ARG A 109 7.53 16.96 12.17
CA ARG A 109 8.92 16.84 12.59
C ARG A 109 9.00 15.90 13.78
N ILE A 110 9.78 14.83 13.62
CA ILE A 110 9.99 13.84 14.66
C ILE A 110 11.45 13.84 15.13
N ALA A 111 11.66 13.65 16.42
CA ALA A 111 12.96 13.39 17.01
C ALA A 111 13.04 11.92 17.46
N PRO A 112 14.04 11.13 17.01
CA PRO A 112 14.23 9.77 17.49
C PRO A 112 14.44 9.72 19.01
N GLN A 113 13.81 8.76 19.67
CA GLN A 113 14.01 8.46 21.08
C GLN A 113 14.35 7.00 21.29
N LEU A 114 15.16 6.72 22.30
CA LEU A 114 15.40 5.36 22.78
C LEU A 114 14.41 5.06 23.90
N ALA A 115 13.46 4.16 23.65
CA ALA A 115 12.61 3.61 24.69
C ALA A 115 13.22 2.30 25.21
N TRP A 116 13.45 2.22 26.52
CA TRP A 116 14.02 1.05 27.17
C TRP A 116 13.14 0.60 28.34
N PRO A 117 12.03 -0.11 28.07
CA PRO A 117 11.14 -0.59 29.12
C PRO A 117 11.82 -1.69 29.96
N ALA A 118 11.49 -1.73 31.25
CA ALA A 118 11.94 -2.81 32.13
C ALA A 118 11.43 -4.16 31.62
N GLY A 119 12.32 -5.15 31.50
CA GLY A 119 11.98 -6.50 31.05
C GLY A 119 11.73 -6.64 29.53
N ALA A 120 12.03 -5.63 28.72
CA ALA A 120 11.92 -5.70 27.27
C ALA A 120 13.19 -5.23 26.56
N ALA A 121 13.38 -5.63 25.30
CA ALA A 121 14.46 -5.13 24.47
C ALA A 121 14.28 -3.62 24.19
N PRO A 122 15.38 -2.84 24.07
CA PRO A 122 15.29 -1.45 23.66
C PRO A 122 14.65 -1.33 22.28
N ARG A 123 13.84 -0.29 22.08
CA ARG A 123 13.22 0.02 20.79
C ARG A 123 13.39 1.50 20.46
N THR A 124 13.43 1.80 19.17
CA THR A 124 13.30 3.17 18.68
C THR A 124 11.86 3.61 18.86
N ASP A 125 11.70 4.78 19.47
CA ASP A 125 10.46 5.54 19.55
C ASP A 125 10.66 6.90 18.87
N VAL A 126 9.60 7.68 18.74
CA VAL A 126 9.65 9.01 18.14
C VAL A 126 8.90 10.01 19.00
N LEU A 127 9.54 11.16 19.25
CA LEU A 127 8.88 12.32 19.82
C LEU A 127 8.37 13.21 18.69
N SER A 128 7.10 13.60 18.76
CA SER A 128 6.49 14.55 17.85
C SER A 128 6.00 15.76 18.62
N ALA A 129 6.22 16.95 18.07
CA ALA A 129 5.64 18.19 18.58
C ALA A 129 4.31 18.54 17.89
N GLU A 130 3.86 17.72 16.94
CA GLU A 130 2.59 17.92 16.25
C GLU A 130 1.41 17.54 17.15
N ALA A 131 0.45 18.45 17.27
CA ALA A 131 -0.75 18.25 18.09
C ALA A 131 -1.92 17.67 17.27
N ASP A 132 -1.97 17.95 15.97
CA ASP A 132 -3.03 17.45 15.09
C ASP A 132 -2.81 15.96 14.76
N ALA A 133 -3.67 15.11 15.33
CA ALA A 133 -3.65 13.67 15.11
C ALA A 133 -3.82 13.27 13.63
N ASN A 134 -4.56 14.05 12.84
CA ASN A 134 -4.71 13.81 11.40
C ASN A 134 -3.40 14.07 10.67
N VAL A 135 -2.67 15.13 11.03
CA VAL A 135 -1.34 15.41 10.47
C VAL A 135 -0.36 14.29 10.82
N ARG A 136 -0.33 13.86 12.09
CA ARG A 136 0.50 12.74 12.56
C ARG A 136 0.20 11.45 11.79
N LEU A 137 -1.07 11.14 11.55
CA LEU A 137 -1.48 9.95 10.79
C LEU A 137 -0.95 9.97 9.37
N ILE A 138 -1.21 11.05 8.63
CA ILE A 138 -0.85 11.13 7.21
C ILE A 138 0.69 11.15 7.09
N ALA A 139 1.39 11.86 7.96
CA ALA A 139 2.85 11.88 7.98
C ALA A 139 3.44 10.50 8.36
N ALA A 140 2.83 9.76 9.29
CA ALA A 140 3.23 8.39 9.62
C ALA A 140 3.05 7.43 8.44
N LEU A 141 1.92 7.52 7.71
CA LEU A 141 1.69 6.75 6.50
C LEU A 141 2.73 7.07 5.41
N ALA A 142 3.07 8.34 5.24
CA ALA A 142 4.09 8.79 4.28
C ALA A 142 5.48 8.27 4.65
N ARG A 143 5.89 8.40 5.92
CA ARG A 143 7.15 7.85 6.42
C ARG A 143 7.21 6.32 6.25
N ALA A 144 6.11 5.60 6.46
CA ALA A 144 6.06 4.16 6.20
C ALA A 144 6.33 3.79 4.75
N ALA A 145 5.80 4.58 3.81
CA ALA A 145 6.09 4.39 2.41
C ALA A 145 7.56 4.74 2.06
N ILE A 146 8.13 5.78 2.66
CA ILE A 146 9.55 6.13 2.51
C ILE A 146 10.45 4.98 3.03
N ASP A 147 10.18 4.48 4.23
CA ASP A 147 10.93 3.36 4.83
C ASP A 147 10.82 2.09 3.98
N PHE A 148 9.63 1.80 3.44
CA PHE A 148 9.43 0.66 2.54
C PHE A 148 10.24 0.81 1.25
N LEU A 149 10.15 1.98 0.60
CA LEU A 149 10.78 2.26 -0.70
C LEU A 149 12.29 2.42 -0.62
N SER A 150 12.82 2.85 0.52
CA SER A 150 14.27 2.92 0.77
C SER A 150 14.84 1.62 1.36
N GLY A 151 13.98 0.73 1.84
CA GLY A 151 14.37 -0.52 2.49
C GLY A 151 14.53 -1.73 1.56
N PRO A 152 15.04 -2.86 2.09
CA PRO A 152 15.32 -4.07 1.31
C PRO A 152 14.07 -4.76 0.77
N GLN A 153 12.89 -4.50 1.36
CA GLN A 153 11.64 -5.08 0.87
C GLN A 153 11.25 -4.57 -0.52
N ARG A 154 11.69 -3.36 -0.90
CA ARG A 154 11.51 -2.79 -2.24
C ARG A 154 11.95 -3.78 -3.34
N GLU A 155 13.10 -4.45 -3.16
CA GLU A 155 13.65 -5.36 -4.18
C GLU A 155 12.77 -6.60 -4.42
N ARG A 156 11.96 -6.94 -3.41
CA ARG A 156 11.01 -8.06 -3.44
C ARG A 156 9.59 -7.63 -3.78
N LEU A 157 9.33 -6.34 -3.96
CA LEU A 157 8.03 -5.80 -4.37
C LEU A 157 7.67 -6.27 -5.77
N ARG A 158 6.45 -6.74 -5.97
CA ARG A 158 5.91 -7.13 -7.28
C ARG A 158 4.44 -6.71 -7.40
N ALA A 159 4.00 -6.43 -8.62
CA ALA A 159 2.59 -6.39 -8.96
C ALA A 159 2.07 -7.81 -9.23
N CYS A 160 0.86 -8.13 -8.76
CA CYS A 160 0.25 -9.44 -9.02
C CYS A 160 -0.44 -9.47 -10.39
N ASN A 161 0.11 -10.25 -11.32
CA ASN A 161 -0.42 -10.34 -12.70
C ASN A 161 -1.48 -11.44 -12.89
N ALA A 162 -1.93 -12.09 -11.82
CA ALA A 162 -3.04 -13.04 -11.88
C ALA A 162 -4.32 -12.35 -12.37
N PRO A 163 -5.16 -12.99 -13.20
CA PRO A 163 -6.39 -12.41 -13.73
C PRO A 163 -7.17 -11.68 -12.65
N ARG A 164 -7.62 -10.46 -12.99
CA ARG A 164 -8.40 -9.59 -12.13
C ARG A 164 -7.69 -9.06 -10.87
N CYS A 165 -6.42 -9.39 -10.62
CA CYS A 165 -5.69 -8.85 -9.47
C CYS A 165 -5.10 -7.47 -9.74
N VAL A 166 -5.13 -6.60 -8.71
CA VAL A 166 -4.65 -5.20 -8.73
C VAL A 166 -3.74 -4.87 -7.53
N ARG A 167 -3.26 -5.90 -6.83
CA ARG A 167 -2.46 -5.77 -5.61
C ARG A 167 -0.97 -5.78 -5.90
N TYR A 168 -0.23 -4.97 -5.17
CA TYR A 168 1.20 -5.17 -4.94
C TYR A 168 1.42 -6.14 -3.78
N PHE A 169 2.56 -6.83 -3.78
CA PHE A 169 2.97 -7.73 -2.71
C PHE A 169 4.49 -7.83 -2.63
N VAL A 170 5.01 -8.21 -1.47
CA VAL A 170 6.42 -8.60 -1.29
C VAL A 170 6.52 -10.11 -1.40
N ARG A 171 7.37 -10.60 -2.32
CA ARG A 171 7.59 -12.04 -2.50
C ARG A 171 8.21 -12.62 -1.24
N SER A 172 7.63 -13.66 -0.64
CA SER A 172 8.21 -14.40 0.48
C SER A 172 9.37 -15.31 0.06
N HIS A 173 9.32 -15.85 -1.17
CA HIS A 173 10.36 -16.72 -1.74
C HIS A 173 10.52 -16.53 -3.26
N GLY A 174 11.66 -16.96 -3.81
CA GLY A 174 12.07 -16.75 -5.20
C GLY A 174 11.21 -17.41 -6.29
N ARG A 175 10.22 -18.24 -5.92
CA ARG A 175 9.25 -18.86 -6.84
C ARG A 175 7.83 -18.26 -6.72
N GLN A 176 7.61 -17.30 -5.81
CA GLN A 176 6.28 -16.72 -5.65
C GLN A 176 6.00 -15.77 -6.82
N GLU A 177 5.06 -16.14 -7.69
CA GLU A 177 4.61 -15.30 -8.81
C GLU A 177 3.36 -14.47 -8.45
N TRP A 178 2.56 -14.96 -7.49
CA TRP A 178 1.26 -14.39 -7.17
C TRP A 178 1.14 -13.97 -5.70
N CYS A 179 0.35 -12.94 -5.43
CA CYS A 179 0.19 -12.41 -4.07
C CYS A 179 -0.46 -13.40 -3.08
N LYS A 180 -1.30 -14.33 -3.57
CA LYS A 180 -1.97 -15.38 -2.77
C LYS A 180 -2.19 -16.65 -3.61
N PRO A 181 -2.34 -17.84 -2.98
CA PRO A 181 -2.62 -19.09 -3.70
C PRO A 181 -3.86 -19.03 -4.61
N SER A 182 -4.93 -18.36 -4.18
CA SER A 182 -6.15 -18.17 -4.97
C SER A 182 -5.92 -17.39 -6.27
N CYS A 183 -4.92 -16.50 -6.31
CA CYS A 183 -4.51 -15.82 -7.53
C CYS A 183 -3.86 -16.79 -8.53
N GLY A 184 -3.05 -17.73 -8.04
CA GLY A 184 -2.50 -18.80 -8.88
C GLY A 184 -3.55 -19.75 -9.44
N ASN A 185 -4.57 -20.09 -8.64
CA ASN A 185 -5.72 -20.88 -9.12
C ASN A 185 -6.45 -20.15 -10.26
N ARG A 186 -6.74 -18.85 -10.12
CA ARG A 186 -7.35 -18.06 -11.19
C ARG A 186 -6.49 -18.00 -12.44
N ALA A 187 -5.18 -17.84 -12.31
CA ALA A 187 -4.26 -17.83 -13.45
C ALA A 187 -4.27 -19.17 -14.22
N ARG A 188 -4.27 -20.31 -13.50
CA ARG A 188 -4.40 -21.63 -14.12
C ARG A 188 -5.74 -21.83 -14.82
N ALA A 189 -6.83 -21.45 -14.18
CA ALA A 189 -8.18 -21.55 -14.75
C ALA A 189 -8.32 -20.72 -16.04
N ALA A 190 -7.80 -19.48 -16.05
CA ALA A 190 -7.82 -18.63 -17.25
C ALA A 190 -7.03 -19.25 -18.41
N ARG A 191 -5.84 -19.81 -18.16
CA ARG A 191 -5.04 -20.51 -19.19
C ARG A 191 -5.74 -21.77 -19.70
N HIS A 192 -6.48 -22.48 -18.85
CA HIS A 192 -7.29 -23.63 -19.28
C HIS A 192 -8.42 -23.18 -20.20
N TYR A 193 -9.19 -22.15 -19.79
CA TYR A 193 -10.30 -21.61 -20.57
C TYR A 193 -9.84 -21.09 -21.94
N GLN A 194 -8.72 -20.34 -22.00
CA GLN A 194 -8.14 -19.84 -23.25
C GLN A 194 -7.76 -20.97 -24.21
N ARG A 195 -7.26 -22.10 -23.71
CA ARG A 195 -6.89 -23.25 -24.55
C ARG A 195 -8.10 -24.00 -25.11
N HIS A 196 -9.22 -24.03 -24.38
CA HIS A 196 -10.41 -24.80 -24.78
C HIS A 196 -11.46 -23.97 -25.53
N ASN A 197 -11.37 -22.64 -25.47
CA ASN A 197 -12.31 -21.74 -26.15
C ASN A 197 -11.63 -20.84 -27.18
N ALA A 198 -10.37 -21.12 -27.55
CA ALA A 198 -9.78 -20.48 -28.72
C ALA A 198 -10.50 -21.01 -29.97
N PRO A 199 -11.05 -20.14 -30.84
CA PRO A 199 -11.61 -20.60 -32.10
C PRO A 199 -10.52 -21.35 -32.90
N PRO A 200 -10.87 -22.41 -33.63
CA PRO A 200 -9.91 -23.09 -34.50
C PRO A 200 -9.27 -22.07 -35.44
N ALA A 201 -7.96 -22.17 -35.66
CA ALA A 201 -7.27 -21.30 -36.60
C ALA A 201 -7.94 -21.42 -37.98
N PRO A 202 -8.17 -20.31 -38.71
CA PRO A 202 -8.74 -20.40 -40.05
C PRO A 202 -7.78 -21.21 -40.94
N ASP A 203 -8.31 -22.23 -41.61
CA ASP A 203 -7.58 -23.03 -42.59
C ASP A 203 -7.04 -22.09 -43.69
N ALA A 204 -5.74 -22.18 -43.96
CA ALA A 204 -5.02 -21.42 -44.98
C ALA A 204 -5.07 -22.13 -46.34
#